data_AF-D1AWW0-F1
#
_entry.id   AF-D1AWW0-F1
#
_cell.length_a   1.000
_cell.length_b   1.000
_cell.length_c   1.000
_cell.angle_alpha   90.00
_cell.angle_beta   90.00
_cell.angle_gamma   90.00
#
_symmetry.space_group_name_H-M   'P 1'
#
loop_
_entity.id
_entity.type
_entity.pdbx_description
1 polymer ?
#
loop_
_entity_poly.entity_id
_entity_poly.type
_entity_poly.pdbx_seq_one_letter_code
_entity_poly.pdbx_strand_id
1 'polypeptide(L)'
;MKNRAGYYKTNFSGEIQMKKKIMVIIAILMNIISFSQVTRARFLSKDIEIQKFSTKNEKFSYNDDLIIPEIKIKENEPPILTIRFIEIGKLHGTKKIEISNNEKTVVLFILDGEAKFAYIDGVETEVVDKTIDLKDLENLLDMAISENKIKINFIGYKNISIIKDVNEREKEILKWTILNYIALL
;
A
#
# COMPACT_ATOMS: atom_id res chain seq x y z
N MET A 1 -27.06 32.67 -63.45
CA MET A 1 -25.92 32.75 -62.52
C MET A 1 -26.15 31.74 -61.41
N LYS A 2 -25.30 30.70 -61.29
CA LYS A 2 -25.47 29.60 -60.32
C LYS A 2 -24.49 29.80 -59.15
N ASN A 3 -25.03 29.91 -57.94
CA ASN A 3 -24.27 29.97 -56.69
C ASN A 3 -23.55 28.63 -56.44
N ARG A 4 -22.25 28.70 -56.14
CA ARG A 4 -21.44 27.57 -55.66
C ARG A 4 -21.52 27.55 -54.13
N ALA A 5 -22.19 26.54 -53.57
CA ALA A 5 -22.08 26.23 -52.15
C ALA A 5 -20.74 25.52 -51.91
N GLY A 6 -19.90 26.13 -51.07
CA GLY A 6 -18.64 25.54 -50.61
C GLY A 6 -18.91 24.42 -49.61
N TYR A 7 -18.27 23.28 -49.82
CA TYR A 7 -18.24 22.18 -48.86
C TYR A 7 -17.19 22.48 -47.78
N TYR A 8 -17.65 22.74 -46.55
CA TYR A 8 -16.80 22.63 -45.37
C TYR A 8 -16.65 21.14 -45.03
N LYS A 9 -15.47 20.57 -45.25
CA LYS A 9 -15.08 19.28 -44.65
C LYS A 9 -14.82 19.52 -43.15
N THR A 10 -15.74 19.08 -42.31
CA THR A 10 -15.56 19.06 -40.86
C THR A 10 -14.68 17.87 -40.48
N ASN A 11 -13.48 18.15 -39.94
CA ASN A 11 -12.56 17.17 -39.35
C ASN A 11 -13.07 16.61 -38.00
N PHE A 12 -14.32 16.12 -37.96
CA PHE A 12 -14.98 15.69 -36.72
C PHE A 12 -14.76 14.21 -36.36
N SER A 13 -14.14 13.40 -37.24
CA SER A 13 -14.02 11.95 -36.98
C SER A 13 -12.83 11.56 -36.09
N GLY A 14 -11.74 12.34 -36.10
CA GLY A 14 -10.52 12.05 -35.32
C GLY A 14 -10.70 12.31 -33.82
N GLU A 15 -11.40 13.38 -33.45
CA GLU A 15 -11.71 13.68 -32.04
C GLU A 15 -12.63 12.65 -31.40
N ILE A 16 -13.64 12.16 -32.14
CA ILE A 16 -14.61 11.19 -31.62
C ILE A 16 -13.92 9.85 -31.38
N GLN A 17 -12.97 9.44 -32.23
CA GLN A 17 -12.18 8.23 -32.01
C GLN A 17 -11.23 8.36 -30.81
N MET A 18 -10.56 9.51 -30.63
CA MET A 18 -9.72 9.75 -29.45
C MET A 18 -10.54 9.78 -28.16
N LYS A 19 -11.69 10.47 -28.15
CA LYS A 19 -12.61 10.52 -27.00
C LYS A 19 -13.12 9.12 -26.64
N LYS A 20 -13.44 8.28 -27.64
CA LYS A 20 -13.81 6.86 -27.42
C LYS A 20 -12.65 6.04 -26.86
N LYS A 21 -11.41 6.20 -27.35
CA LYS A 21 -10.24 5.49 -26.82
C LYS A 21 -9.91 5.89 -25.37
N ILE A 22 -9.98 7.17 -25.03
CA ILE A 22 -9.77 7.66 -23.67
C ILE A 22 -10.86 7.16 -22.73
N MET A 23 -12.12 7.17 -23.17
CA MET A 23 -13.25 6.65 -22.40
C MET A 23 -13.16 5.14 -22.17
N VAL A 24 -12.60 4.38 -23.13
CA VAL A 24 -12.30 2.94 -22.94
C VAL A 24 -11.16 2.72 -21.95
N ILE A 25 -10.12 3.56 -21.95
CA ILE A 25 -9.04 3.49 -20.95
C ILE A 25 -9.57 3.82 -19.54
N ILE A 26 -10.41 4.85 -19.40
CA ILE A 26 -11.07 5.19 -18.14
C ILE A 26 -12.03 4.06 -17.71
N ALA A 27 -12.78 3.46 -18.65
CA ALA A 27 -13.67 2.34 -18.34
C ALA A 27 -12.92 1.05 -17.99
N ILE A 28 -11.72 0.84 -18.53
CA ILE A 28 -10.80 -0.24 -18.14
C ILE A 28 -10.20 0.06 -16.76
N LEU A 29 -9.81 1.31 -16.47
CA LEU A 29 -9.39 1.72 -15.12
C LEU A 29 -10.53 1.57 -14.09
N MET A 30 -11.78 1.89 -14.47
CA MET A 30 -12.97 1.70 -13.64
C MET A 30 -13.41 0.23 -13.53
N ASN A 31 -13.18 -0.61 -14.54
CA ASN A 31 -13.42 -2.06 -14.45
C ASN A 31 -12.29 -2.79 -13.71
N ILE A 32 -11.06 -2.28 -13.70
CA ILE A 32 -9.98 -2.79 -12.84
C ILE A 32 -10.28 -2.49 -11.37
N ILE A 33 -11.01 -1.40 -11.07
CA ILE A 33 -11.57 -1.15 -9.72
C ILE A 33 -12.66 -2.20 -9.35
N SER A 34 -13.21 -2.93 -10.32
CA SER A 34 -14.25 -3.95 -10.10
C SER A 34 -13.72 -5.34 -9.75
N PHE A 35 -12.41 -5.59 -9.89
CA PHE A 35 -11.77 -6.86 -9.55
C PHE A 35 -10.45 -6.66 -8.80
N SER A 36 -10.58 -6.31 -7.51
CA SER A 36 -9.78 -6.85 -6.42
C SER A 36 -10.42 -6.35 -5.13
N GLN A 37 -10.66 -7.23 -4.16
CA GLN A 37 -11.54 -7.00 -3.02
C GLN A 37 -10.95 -6.04 -1.97
N VAL A 38 -10.16 -5.03 -2.34
CA VAL A 38 -9.56 -4.04 -1.43
C VAL A 38 -10.59 -2.99 -1.00
N THR A 39 -11.36 -3.34 0.02
CA THR A 39 -12.25 -2.47 0.78
C THR A 39 -11.43 -1.43 1.55
N ARG A 40 -11.73 -0.14 1.34
CA ARG A 40 -11.13 0.98 2.08
C ARG A 40 -11.97 1.26 3.33
N ALA A 41 -11.40 1.06 4.51
CA ALA A 41 -11.98 1.46 5.78
C ALA A 41 -11.46 2.84 6.18
N ARG A 42 -12.37 3.73 6.61
CA ARG A 42 -12.03 5.05 7.16
C ARG A 42 -12.40 5.08 8.64
N PHE A 43 -11.45 5.44 9.50
CA PHE A 43 -11.68 5.67 10.92
C PHE A 43 -11.46 7.15 11.22
N LEU A 44 -12.44 7.78 11.88
CA LEU A 44 -12.37 9.17 12.31
C LEU A 44 -12.16 9.19 13.83
N SER A 45 -11.08 9.81 14.30
CA SER A 45 -10.88 10.08 15.73
C SER A 45 -10.43 11.52 15.95
N LYS A 46 -11.26 12.32 16.63
CA LYS A 46 -11.08 13.75 16.93
C LYS A 46 -10.71 14.60 15.70
N ASP A 47 -9.45 14.54 15.23
CA ASP A 47 -8.91 15.33 14.10
C ASP A 47 -8.06 14.50 13.12
N ILE A 48 -8.14 13.16 13.20
CA ILE A 48 -7.33 12.24 12.39
C ILE A 48 -8.25 11.33 11.57
N GLU A 49 -8.11 11.36 10.25
CA GLU A 49 -8.64 10.34 9.35
C GLU A 49 -7.58 9.26 9.14
N ILE A 50 -7.94 8.02 9.43
CA ILE A 50 -7.09 6.85 9.18
C ILE A 50 -7.71 6.05 8.04
N GLN A 51 -6.96 5.87 6.95
CA GLN A 51 -7.36 5.04 5.82
C GLN A 51 -6.60 3.72 5.87
N LYS A 52 -7.36 2.62 5.86
CA LYS A 52 -6.84 1.25 5.80
C LYS A 52 -7.45 0.52 4.61
N PHE A 53 -6.68 -0.33 3.97
CA PHE A 53 -7.07 -1.08 2.78
C PHE A 53 -7.12 -2.58 3.11
N SER A 54 -8.22 -3.29 2.79
CA SER A 54 -8.43 -4.69 3.17
C SER A 54 -9.23 -5.51 2.14
N THR A 55 -8.80 -6.74 1.94
CA THR A 55 -9.39 -7.86 1.17
C THR A 55 -10.90 -8.20 1.23
N LYS A 56 -11.63 -7.81 2.28
CA LYS A 56 -13.03 -8.24 2.52
C LYS A 56 -13.63 -7.50 3.71
N ASN A 57 -14.95 -7.63 3.90
CA ASN A 57 -15.79 -7.08 4.98
C ASN A 57 -15.42 -7.54 6.43
N GLU A 58 -14.16 -7.89 6.68
CA GLU A 58 -13.68 -8.43 7.94
C GLU A 58 -12.99 -7.32 8.74
N LYS A 59 -13.44 -7.16 10.00
CA LYS A 59 -12.53 -6.85 11.09
C LYS A 59 -11.38 -7.85 10.97
N PHE A 60 -10.20 -7.39 10.53
CA PHE A 60 -8.90 -8.07 10.46
C PHE A 60 -8.96 -9.60 10.28
N SER A 61 -8.44 -10.09 9.14
CA SER A 61 -8.42 -11.51 8.76
C SER A 61 -8.07 -12.42 9.96
N TYR A 62 -8.76 -13.55 10.09
CA TYR A 62 -8.52 -14.56 11.15
C TYR A 62 -7.10 -15.17 11.13
N ASN A 63 -6.29 -14.84 10.13
CA ASN A 63 -4.84 -15.03 10.16
C ASN A 63 -4.20 -13.65 10.34
N ASP A 64 -3.49 -13.45 11.45
CA ASP A 64 -2.79 -12.20 11.74
C ASP A 64 -1.87 -11.78 10.57
N ASP A 65 -2.20 -10.66 9.93
CA ASP A 65 -1.40 -10.07 8.86
C ASP A 65 -0.06 -9.56 9.44
N LEU A 66 1.06 -9.94 8.82
CA LEU A 66 2.42 -9.55 9.18
C LEU A 66 2.70 -8.07 8.88
N ILE A 67 2.01 -7.50 7.89
CA ILE A 67 2.10 -6.10 7.53
C ILE A 67 0.72 -5.46 7.42
N ILE A 68 0.56 -4.34 8.12
CA ILE A 68 -0.66 -3.54 8.10
C ILE A 68 -0.27 -2.10 7.75
N PRO A 69 -0.30 -1.73 6.46
CA PRO A 69 -0.04 -0.36 6.03
C PRO A 69 -1.29 0.52 6.24
N GLU A 70 -1.07 1.76 6.67
CA GLU A 70 -2.10 2.73 7.01
C GLU A 70 -1.68 4.15 6.59
N ILE A 71 -2.63 4.95 6.11
CA ILE A 71 -2.41 6.38 5.85
C ILE A 71 -3.12 7.18 6.93
N LYS A 72 -2.37 8.03 7.64
CA LYS A 72 -2.89 8.97 8.64
C LYS A 72 -2.94 10.36 8.03
N ILE A 73 -4.09 11.00 8.11
CA ILE A 73 -4.34 12.35 7.60
C ILE A 73 -4.83 13.19 8.77
N LYS A 74 -4.25 14.38 8.92
CA LYS A 74 -4.65 15.38 9.89
C LYS A 74 -4.92 16.69 9.19
N GLU A 75 -5.77 17.51 9.79
CA GLU A 75 -6.01 18.86 9.28
C GLU A 75 -4.70 19.67 9.32
N ASN A 76 -4.34 20.30 8.19
CA ASN A 76 -3.14 21.13 8.02
C ASN A 76 -1.77 20.41 8.12
N GLU A 77 -1.73 19.07 8.09
CA GLU A 77 -0.49 18.30 8.02
C GLU A 77 -0.45 17.46 6.72
N PRO A 78 0.72 17.23 6.12
CA PRO A 78 0.86 16.27 5.03
C PRO A 78 0.40 14.86 5.47
N PRO A 79 -0.14 14.03 4.56
CA PRO A 79 -0.46 12.65 4.89
C PRO A 79 0.81 11.89 5.30
N ILE A 80 0.65 10.93 6.22
CA ILE A 80 1.73 10.10 6.73
C ILE A 80 1.42 8.63 6.44
N LEU A 81 2.31 7.94 5.73
CA LEU A 81 2.27 6.48 5.57
C LEU A 81 2.94 5.82 6.77
N THR A 82 2.19 5.01 7.52
CA THR A 82 2.71 4.14 8.59
C THR A 82 2.53 2.69 8.15
N ILE A 83 3.52 1.83 8.42
CA ILE A 83 3.37 0.37 8.32
C ILE A 83 3.55 -0.22 9.71
N ARG A 84 2.56 -0.98 10.16
CA ARG A 84 2.68 -1.85 11.32
C ARG A 84 3.22 -3.20 10.88
N PHE A 85 4.26 -3.66 11.55
CA PHE A 85 4.83 -4.99 11.39
C PHE A 85 4.46 -5.83 12.61
N ILE A 86 4.02 -7.06 12.37
CA ILE A 86 3.60 -8.00 13.41
C ILE A 86 4.45 -9.26 13.36
N GLU A 87 5.17 -9.53 14.44
CA GLU A 87 5.97 -10.73 14.61
C GLU A 87 5.36 -11.65 15.67
N ILE A 88 4.55 -12.61 15.22
CA ILE A 88 3.96 -13.64 16.09
C ILE A 88 5.02 -14.67 16.47
N GLY A 89 5.04 -15.03 17.76
CA GLY A 89 5.60 -16.28 18.27
C GLY A 89 6.94 -16.18 19.00
N LYS A 90 7.66 -15.04 18.92
CA LYS A 90 8.93 -14.84 19.63
C LYS A 90 9.14 -13.37 20.00
N LEU A 91 9.41 -13.12 21.28
CA LEU A 91 9.85 -11.81 21.76
C LEU A 91 11.39 -11.78 21.75
N HIS A 92 11.98 -11.13 20.75
CA HIS A 92 13.44 -11.06 20.63
C HIS A 92 13.99 -9.64 20.53
N GLY A 93 13.10 -8.63 20.57
CA GLY A 93 13.47 -7.23 20.66
C GLY A 93 14.03 -6.74 19.35
N THR A 94 13.18 -6.67 18.33
CA THR A 94 13.46 -6.20 16.98
C THR A 94 14.09 -4.81 17.02
N LYS A 95 15.30 -4.70 16.44
CA LYS A 95 16.04 -3.44 16.28
C LYS A 95 16.10 -2.96 14.85
N LYS A 96 15.86 -3.85 13.91
CA LYS A 96 15.90 -3.56 12.48
C LYS A 96 14.92 -4.47 11.75
N ILE A 97 14.23 -3.91 10.77
CA ILE A 97 13.37 -4.65 9.85
C ILE A 97 13.95 -4.46 8.45
N GLU A 98 14.27 -5.56 7.77
CA GLU A 98 14.68 -5.53 6.36
C GLU A 98 13.59 -6.13 5.48
N ILE A 99 13.15 -5.37 4.48
CA ILE A 99 12.12 -5.78 3.50
C ILE A 99 12.84 -5.97 2.17
N SER A 100 12.76 -7.16 1.58
CA SER A 100 13.54 -7.49 0.38
C SER A 100 12.76 -8.36 -0.61
N ASN A 101 13.10 -8.29 -1.90
CA ASN A 101 12.50 -9.10 -2.97
C ASN A 101 13.54 -9.68 -3.96
N ASN A 102 14.71 -10.11 -3.47
CA ASN A 102 15.90 -10.53 -4.23
C ASN A 102 16.59 -9.44 -5.06
N GLU A 103 15.89 -8.36 -5.46
CA GLU A 103 16.44 -7.26 -6.25
C GLU A 103 16.71 -6.01 -5.41
N LYS A 104 15.78 -5.70 -4.52
CA LYS A 104 15.79 -4.49 -3.70
C LYS A 104 15.76 -4.85 -2.22
N THR A 105 16.22 -3.92 -1.39
CA THR A 105 16.14 -4.03 0.06
C THR A 105 15.88 -2.66 0.67
N VAL A 106 14.88 -2.59 1.55
CA VAL A 106 14.57 -1.42 2.37
C VAL A 106 14.87 -1.78 3.81
N VAL A 107 15.61 -0.92 4.50
CA VAL A 107 16.09 -1.16 5.86
C VAL A 107 15.50 -0.11 6.80
N LEU A 108 14.72 -0.57 7.78
CA LEU A 108 14.07 0.28 8.77
C LEU A 108 14.71 0.03 10.14
N PHE A 109 15.35 1.05 10.71
CA PHE A 109 15.90 0.99 12.06
C PHE A 109 14.82 1.30 13.09
N ILE A 110 14.73 0.49 14.14
CA ILE A 110 13.73 0.61 15.20
C ILE A 110 14.35 1.33 16.40
N LEU A 111 13.76 2.47 16.75
CA LEU A 111 14.15 3.28 17.90
C LEU A 111 13.62 2.67 19.19
N ASP A 112 14.23 3.06 20.31
CA ASP A 112 13.81 2.59 21.62
C ASP A 112 12.34 3.02 21.90
N GLY A 113 11.51 2.05 22.26
CA GLY A 113 10.08 2.24 22.54
C GLY A 113 9.14 2.13 21.33
N GLU A 114 9.66 2.00 20.09
CA GLU A 114 8.82 1.75 18.91
C GLU A 114 8.35 0.30 18.84
N ALA A 115 9.21 -0.65 19.23
CA ALA A 115 8.86 -2.05 19.40
C ALA A 115 8.06 -2.25 20.69
N LYS A 116 6.88 -2.85 20.57
CA LYS A 116 5.96 -3.10 21.67
C LYS A 116 5.62 -4.58 21.74
N PHE A 117 5.55 -5.10 22.96
CA PHE A 117 5.08 -6.45 23.20
C PHE A 117 3.56 -6.44 23.38
N ALA A 118 2.91 -7.37 22.70
CA ALA A 118 1.46 -7.57 22.72
C ALA A 118 1.14 -9.06 22.85
N TYR A 119 -0.10 -9.34 23.22
CA TYR A 119 -0.67 -10.69 23.15
C TYR A 119 -1.77 -10.67 22.10
N ILE A 120 -1.60 -11.44 21.03
CA ILE A 120 -2.59 -11.59 19.97
C ILE A 120 -2.98 -13.07 19.93
N ASP A 121 -4.28 -13.35 20.10
CA ASP A 121 -4.84 -14.71 20.14
C ASP A 121 -4.11 -15.68 21.10
N GLY A 122 -3.67 -15.15 22.25
CA GLY A 122 -2.98 -15.92 23.29
C GLY A 122 -1.51 -16.21 22.99
N VAL A 123 -0.95 -15.64 21.92
CA VAL A 123 0.46 -15.77 21.54
C VAL A 123 1.18 -14.45 21.80
N GLU A 124 2.39 -14.54 22.34
CA GLU A 124 3.30 -13.41 22.47
C GLU A 124 3.72 -12.89 21.10
N THR A 125 3.53 -11.60 20.89
CA THR A 125 3.73 -10.94 19.60
C THR A 125 4.48 -9.64 19.79
N GLU A 126 5.45 -9.39 18.90
CA GLU A 126 6.13 -8.11 18.82
C GLU A 126 5.48 -7.26 17.72
N VAL A 127 5.12 -6.02 18.05
CA VAL A 127 4.46 -5.08 17.15
C VAL A 127 5.33 -3.85 16.99
N VAL A 128 5.58 -3.46 15.75
CA VAL A 128 6.42 -2.31 15.43
C VAL A 128 5.68 -1.41 14.43
N ASP A 129 5.39 -0.17 14.82
CA ASP A 129 4.80 0.83 13.94
C ASP A 129 5.92 1.73 13.37
N LYS A 130 6.08 1.80 12.05
CA LYS A 130 7.06 2.69 11.40
C LYS A 130 6.44 3.63 10.38
N THR A 131 6.76 4.91 10.50
CA THR A 131 6.55 5.88 9.44
C THR A 131 7.53 5.59 8.30
N ILE A 132 7.03 5.61 7.06
CA ILE A 132 7.82 5.35 5.87
C ILE A 132 8.31 6.67 5.28
N ASP A 133 9.63 6.80 5.12
CA ASP A 133 10.23 7.96 4.46
C ASP A 133 9.95 7.93 2.96
N LEU A 134 9.82 9.10 2.34
CA LEU A 134 9.59 9.23 0.89
C LEU A 134 10.68 8.54 0.04
N LYS A 135 11.93 8.50 0.53
CA LYS A 135 13.06 7.84 -0.15
C LYS A 135 12.86 6.32 -0.29
N ASP A 136 12.10 5.70 0.61
CA ASP A 136 11.89 4.25 0.64
C ASP A 136 10.64 3.83 -0.15
N LEU A 137 9.81 4.81 -0.52
CA LEU A 137 8.50 4.60 -1.13
C LEU A 137 8.58 3.94 -2.51
N GLU A 138 9.48 4.41 -3.37
CA GLU A 138 9.68 3.87 -4.73
C GLU A 138 10.11 2.40 -4.66
N ASN A 139 11.07 2.08 -3.80
CA ASN A 139 11.53 0.71 -3.63
C ASN A 139 10.42 -0.19 -3.06
N LEU A 140 9.64 0.27 -2.08
CA LEU A 140 8.51 -0.49 -1.55
C LEU A 140 7.43 -0.73 -2.61
N LEU A 141 7.12 0.28 -3.43
CA LEU A 141 6.14 0.16 -4.52
C LEU A 141 6.61 -0.84 -5.58
N ASP A 142 7.85 -0.71 -6.02
CA ASP A 142 8.43 -1.62 -7.02
C ASP A 142 8.45 -3.07 -6.52
N MET A 143 8.81 -3.27 -5.24
CA MET A 143 8.75 -4.59 -4.61
C MET A 143 7.32 -5.14 -4.58
N ALA A 144 6.32 -4.29 -4.29
CA ALA A 144 4.93 -4.70 -4.22
C ALA A 144 4.28 -4.95 -5.60
N ILE A 145 4.79 -4.34 -6.67
CA ILE A 145 4.33 -4.57 -8.06
C ILE A 145 5.02 -5.79 -8.71
N SER A 146 6.29 -6.03 -8.38
CA SER A 146 7.10 -7.13 -8.91
C SER A 146 6.41 -8.49 -8.72
N GLU A 147 6.72 -9.48 -9.56
CA GLU A 147 6.28 -10.87 -9.35
C GLU A 147 7.09 -11.57 -8.24
N ASN A 148 8.23 -11.01 -7.83
CA ASN A 148 9.08 -11.60 -6.81
C ASN A 148 8.39 -11.61 -5.43
N LYS A 149 8.64 -12.66 -4.66
CA LYS A 149 8.20 -12.75 -3.26
C LYS A 149 8.91 -11.69 -2.43
N ILE A 150 8.15 -11.02 -1.56
CA ILE A 150 8.72 -10.12 -0.55
C ILE A 150 8.99 -10.92 0.72
N LYS A 151 10.14 -10.68 1.33
CA LYS A 151 10.54 -11.22 2.63
C LYS A 151 10.77 -10.10 3.62
N ILE A 152 10.33 -10.32 4.86
CA ILE A 152 10.60 -9.45 5.99
C ILE A 152 11.52 -10.18 6.94
N ASN A 153 12.65 -9.56 7.23
CA ASN A 153 13.64 -10.04 8.17
C ASN A 153 13.59 -9.17 9.43
N PHE A 154 13.05 -9.72 10.51
CA PHE A 154 13.08 -9.12 11.84
C PHE A 154 14.43 -9.45 12.47
N ILE A 155 15.22 -8.42 12.77
CA ILE A 155 16.56 -8.58 13.35
C ILE A 155 16.57 -7.91 14.71
N GLY A 156 16.65 -8.72 15.76
CA GLY A 156 16.68 -8.27 17.14
C GLY A 156 18.07 -8.30 17.76
N TYR A 157 18.11 -8.33 19.10
CA TYR A 157 19.36 -8.35 19.85
C TYR A 157 20.17 -9.63 19.57
N LYS A 158 21.50 -9.51 19.66
CA LYS A 158 22.46 -10.62 19.41
C LYS A 158 22.37 -11.20 17.99
N ASN A 159 21.88 -10.43 17.02
CA ASN A 159 21.72 -10.80 15.61
C ASN A 159 20.83 -12.03 15.39
N ILE A 160 19.88 -12.28 16.30
CA ILE A 160 18.81 -13.24 16.05
C ILE A 160 17.94 -12.68 14.94
N SER A 161 17.75 -13.46 13.88
CA SER A 161 16.95 -13.09 12.72
C SER A 161 15.78 -14.03 12.52
N ILE A 162 14.62 -13.46 12.21
CA ILE A 162 13.40 -14.18 11.89
C ILE A 162 12.91 -13.68 10.54
N ILE A 163 12.93 -14.58 9.56
CA ILE A 163 12.53 -14.30 8.19
C ILE A 163 11.11 -14.82 7.99
N LYS A 164 10.23 -13.96 7.50
CA LYS A 164 8.86 -14.30 7.12
C LYS A 164 8.58 -13.88 5.69
N ASP A 165 7.88 -14.72 4.95
CA ASP A 165 7.41 -14.41 3.61
C ASP A 165 6.13 -13.58 3.71
N VAL A 166 6.06 -12.47 2.97
CA VAL A 166 4.83 -11.69 2.80
C VAL A 166 3.97 -12.43 1.79
N ASN A 167 2.70 -12.66 2.15
CA ASN A 167 1.78 -13.34 1.26
C ASN A 167 1.28 -12.40 0.14
N GLU A 168 0.72 -12.96 -0.93
CA GLU A 168 0.27 -12.14 -2.08
C GLU A 168 -0.80 -11.11 -1.71
N ARG A 169 -1.64 -11.41 -0.71
CA ARG A 169 -2.69 -10.49 -0.24
C ARG A 169 -2.10 -9.29 0.49
N GLU A 170 -1.17 -9.51 1.40
CA GLU A 170 -0.44 -8.47 2.11
C GLU A 170 0.35 -7.58 1.14
N LYS A 171 0.98 -8.19 0.14
CA LYS A 171 1.69 -7.49 -0.93
C LYS A 171 0.76 -6.62 -1.76
N GLU A 172 -0.44 -7.12 -2.10
CA GLU A 172 -1.46 -6.33 -2.78
C GLU A 172 -1.97 -5.17 -1.93
N ILE A 173 -2.23 -5.39 -0.64
CA ILE A 173 -2.63 -4.33 0.30
C ILE A 173 -1.53 -3.25 0.41
N LEU A 174 -0.27 -3.65 0.49
CA LEU A 174 0.88 -2.75 0.48
C LEU A 174 0.94 -1.90 -0.79
N LYS A 175 0.84 -2.54 -1.97
CA LYS A 175 0.81 -1.87 -3.28
C LYS A 175 -0.29 -0.80 -3.31
N TRP A 176 -1.52 -1.17 -2.99
CA TRP A 176 -2.65 -0.24 -3.07
C TRP A 176 -2.54 0.90 -2.06
N THR A 177 -2.09 0.61 -0.85
CA THR A 177 -1.92 1.65 0.18
C THR A 177 -0.85 2.66 -0.25
N ILE A 178 0.28 2.21 -0.79
CA ILE A 178 1.33 3.10 -1.30
C ILE A 178 0.82 3.94 -2.48
N LEU A 179 0.11 3.34 -3.44
CA LEU A 179 -0.47 4.09 -4.57
C LEU A 179 -1.47 5.17 -4.11
N ASN A 180 -2.30 4.85 -3.13
CA ASN A 180 -3.23 5.84 -2.56
C ASN A 180 -2.50 6.93 -1.78
N TYR A 181 -1.43 6.59 -1.08
CA TYR A 181 -0.58 7.57 -0.40
C TYR A 181 0.04 8.55 -1.40
N ILE A 182 0.62 8.04 -2.50
CA ILE A 182 1.19 8.88 -3.57
C ILE A 182 0.13 9.80 -4.18
N ALA A 183 -1.10 9.34 -4.35
CA ALA A 183 -2.19 10.16 -4.89
C ALA A 183 -2.68 11.26 -3.94
N LEU A 184 -2.29 11.23 -2.66
CA LEU A 184 -2.64 12.23 -1.64
C LEU A 184 -1.53 13.26 -1.40
N LEU A 185 -0.30 13.01 -1.89
CA LEU A 185 0.82 13.95 -1.87
C LEU A 185 0.64 15.02 -2.96
#